data_AF-A0A9P8BC55-F1
#
_entry.id   AF-A0A9P8BC55-F1
#
_cell.length_a   1.000
_cell.length_b   1.000
_cell.length_c   1.000
_cell.angle_alpha   90.00
_cell.angle_beta   90.00
_cell.angle_gamma   90.00
#
_symmetry.space_group_name_H-M   'P 1'
#
loop_
_entity.id
_entity.type
_entity.pdbx_description
1 polymer ?
#
loop_
_entity_poly.entity_id
_entity_poly.type
_entity_poly.pdbx_seq_one_letter_code
_entity_poly.pdbx_strand_id
1 'polypeptide(L)'
;MASEDDLVAFIARQKTLLEVERAADIERSSLVLSSCSPRLLELKGLALNNLGVVNVSIGLGGKSLVELERPSAYHASQIFPPHTFRPGDLARIEENTVSQRTGAKATKKAASSSTGTSTASEIEGVVYKASRPII
;
A
#
# COMPACT_ATOMS: atom_id res chain seq x y z
N MET A 1 -9.46 29.10 -35.54
CA MET A 1 -10.00 27.80 -35.11
C MET A 1 -8.85 26.82 -35.19
N ALA A 2 -8.57 26.05 -34.13
CA ALA A 2 -7.52 25.02 -34.18
C ALA A 2 -7.91 23.98 -35.25
N SER A 3 -6.95 23.56 -36.07
CA SER A 3 -7.19 22.52 -37.05
C SER A 3 -7.20 21.14 -36.38
N GLU A 4 -7.77 20.13 -37.05
CA GLU A 4 -7.79 18.76 -36.54
C GLU A 4 -6.36 18.21 -36.34
N ASP A 5 -5.45 18.54 -37.25
CA ASP A 5 -4.04 18.16 -37.16
C ASP A 5 -3.35 18.77 -35.93
N ASP A 6 -3.70 20.01 -35.57
CA ASP A 6 -3.18 20.67 -34.36
C ASP A 6 -3.64 19.95 -33.09
N LEU A 7 -4.88 19.46 -33.07
CA LEU A 7 -5.43 18.71 -31.95
C LEU A 7 -4.75 17.34 -31.80
N VAL A 8 -4.53 16.63 -32.91
CA VAL A 8 -3.82 15.34 -32.91
C VAL A 8 -2.39 15.51 -32.40
N ALA A 9 -1.68 16.53 -32.90
CA ALA A 9 -0.32 16.83 -32.46
C ALA A 9 -0.26 17.23 -30.98
N PHE A 10 -1.25 17.98 -30.49
CA PHE A 10 -1.38 18.34 -29.07
C PHE A 10 -1.60 17.10 -28.19
N ILE A 11 -2.55 16.23 -28.54
CA ILE A 11 -2.86 15.01 -27.78
C ILE A 11 -1.66 14.06 -27.75
N ALA A 12 -0.99 13.89 -28.89
CA ALA A 12 0.20 13.05 -28.98
C ALA A 12 1.31 13.56 -28.05
N ARG A 13 1.59 14.87 -28.07
CA ARG A 13 2.55 15.49 -27.15
C ARG A 13 2.13 15.31 -25.69
N GLN A 14 0.86 15.54 -25.36
CA GLN A 14 0.37 15.42 -23.99
C GLN A 14 0.51 14.00 -23.47
N LYS A 15 0.24 12.99 -24.31
CA LYS A 15 0.45 11.59 -23.95
C LYS A 15 1.92 11.31 -23.59
N THR A 16 2.86 11.77 -24.41
CA THR A 16 4.29 11.61 -24.12
C THR A 16 4.69 12.31 -22.83
N LEU A 17 4.18 13.51 -22.57
CA LEU A 17 4.47 14.25 -21.34
C LEU A 17 3.93 13.51 -20.10
N LEU A 18 2.71 12.98 -20.15
CA LEU A 18 2.12 12.21 -19.06
C LEU A 18 2.87 10.90 -18.79
N GLU A 19 3.40 10.25 -19.82
CA GLU A 19 4.25 9.05 -19.66
C GLU A 19 5.55 9.39 -18.92
N VAL A 20 6.18 10.52 -19.25
CA VAL A 20 7.38 11.01 -18.57
C VAL A 20 7.09 11.41 -17.12
N GLU A 21 6.01 12.15 -16.89
CA GLU A 21 5.58 12.55 -15.54
C GLU A 21 5.31 11.32 -14.67
N ARG A 22 4.55 10.34 -15.19
CA ARG A 22 4.26 9.10 -14.49
C ARG A 22 5.53 8.33 -14.13
N ALA A 23 6.49 8.24 -15.04
CA ALA A 23 7.75 7.55 -14.76
C ALA A 23 8.54 8.25 -13.64
N ALA A 24 8.61 9.58 -13.67
CA ALA A 24 9.26 10.36 -12.63
C ALA A 24 8.57 10.20 -11.26
N ASP A 25 7.24 10.14 -11.22
CA ASP A 25 6.49 9.96 -9.98
C ASP A 25 6.65 8.56 -9.38
N ILE A 26 6.72 7.52 -10.22
CA ILE A 26 7.02 6.15 -9.77
C ILE A 26 8.43 6.09 -9.18
N GLU A 27 9.42 6.69 -9.85
CA GLU A 27 10.80 6.73 -9.36
C GLU A 27 10.90 7.44 -8.00
N ARG A 28 10.28 8.61 -7.85
CA ARG A 28 10.22 9.35 -6.58
C ARG A 28 9.58 8.53 -5.48
N SER A 29 8.41 7.94 -5.75
CA SER A 29 7.67 7.12 -4.80
C SER A 29 8.47 5.91 -4.35
N SER A 30 9.09 5.20 -5.30
CA SER A 30 9.97 4.06 -5.05
C SER A 30 11.18 4.44 -4.20
N LEU A 31 11.79 5.61 -4.47
CA LEU A 31 12.92 6.10 -3.69
C LEU A 31 12.50 6.42 -2.24
N VAL A 32 11.34 7.05 -2.03
CA VAL A 32 10.82 7.36 -0.69
C VAL A 32 10.56 6.07 0.10
N LEU A 33 9.94 5.07 -0.53
CA LEU A 33 9.64 3.80 0.12
C LEU A 33 10.90 2.98 0.45
N SER A 34 11.94 3.03 -0.40
CA SER A 34 13.18 2.28 -0.19
C SER A 34 14.19 2.96 0.72
N SER A 35 14.24 4.30 0.75
CA SER A 35 15.24 5.06 1.52
C SER A 35 14.79 5.45 2.93
N CYS A 36 13.48 5.53 3.18
CA CYS A 36 12.95 5.98 4.47
C CYS A 36 12.55 4.80 5.35
N SER A 37 12.85 4.89 6.66
CA SER A 37 12.38 3.89 7.61
C SER A 37 10.83 3.94 7.75
N PRO A 38 10.16 2.80 8.00
CA PRO A 38 8.70 2.75 8.16
C PRO A 38 8.16 3.70 9.24
N ARG A 39 8.90 3.88 10.34
CA ARG A 39 8.54 4.80 11.42
C ARG A 39 8.57 6.27 10.98
N LEU A 40 9.50 6.64 10.09
CA LEU A 40 9.59 7.99 9.54
C LEU A 40 8.42 8.25 8.60
N LEU A 41 8.06 7.28 7.75
CA LEU A 41 6.92 7.37 6.85
C LEU A 41 5.60 7.56 7.63
N GLU A 42 5.44 6.87 8.77
CA GLU A 42 4.29 7.04 9.66
C GLU A 42 4.26 8.42 10.33
N LEU A 43 5.41 8.93 10.77
CA LEU A 43 5.48 10.30 11.32
C LEU A 43 5.09 11.36 10.28
N LYS A 44 5.35 11.10 9.00
CA LYS A 44 4.94 11.97 7.87
C LYS A 44 3.52 11.69 7.38
N GLY A 45 2.82 10.72 7.96
CA GLY A 45 1.46 10.37 7.58
C GLY A 45 1.33 9.62 6.24
N LEU A 46 2.44 9.09 5.71
CA LEU A 46 2.50 8.37 4.43
C LEU A 46 2.32 6.85 4.59
N ALA A 47 2.52 6.33 5.80
CA ALA A 47 2.35 4.91 6.12
C ALA A 47 1.63 4.74 7.46
N LEU A 48 0.99 3.60 7.65
CA LEU A 48 0.44 3.19 8.93
C LEU A 48 1.06 1.84 9.30
N ASN A 49 1.73 1.81 10.45
CA ASN A 49 2.48 0.63 10.87
C ASN A 49 1.70 -0.18 11.91
N ASN A 50 2.13 -1.43 12.13
CA ASN A 50 1.62 -2.33 13.17
C ASN A 50 0.10 -2.54 13.13
N LEU A 51 -0.47 -2.64 11.93
CA LEU A 51 -1.89 -2.91 11.73
C LEU A 51 -2.22 -4.39 11.95
N GLY A 52 -3.43 -4.65 12.44
CA GLY A 52 -4.03 -5.98 12.55
C GLY A 52 -5.27 -6.10 11.67
N VAL A 53 -5.51 -7.30 11.14
CA VAL A 53 -6.70 -7.60 10.35
C VAL A 53 -7.90 -7.79 11.28
N VAL A 54 -8.93 -6.97 11.09
CA VAL A 54 -10.20 -7.04 11.85
C VAL A 54 -11.19 -7.95 11.14
N ASN A 55 -11.32 -7.75 9.83
CA ASN A 55 -12.35 -8.38 9.03
C ASN A 55 -11.88 -8.53 7.58
N VAL A 56 -12.30 -9.63 6.96
CA VAL A 56 -12.08 -9.91 5.53
C VAL A 56 -13.42 -10.29 4.94
N SER A 57 -13.90 -9.50 3.99
CA SER A 57 -15.19 -9.72 3.31
C SER A 57 -15.05 -9.60 1.80
N ILE A 58 -16.00 -10.15 1.04
CA ILE A 58 -16.00 -10.05 -0.42
C ILE A 58 -16.89 -8.85 -0.80
N GLY A 59 -16.30 -7.86 -1.44
CA GLY A 59 -16.96 -6.66 -1.94
C GLY A 59 -17.52 -6.81 -3.34
N LEU A 60 -18.04 -5.70 -3.86
CA LEU A 60 -18.61 -5.63 -5.21
C LEU A 60 -17.55 -5.95 -6.27
N GLY A 61 -17.94 -6.75 -7.27
CA GLY A 61 -17.04 -7.18 -8.34
C GLY A 61 -16.04 -8.26 -7.90
N GLY A 62 -16.31 -8.97 -6.79
CA GLY A 62 -15.48 -10.08 -6.31
C GLY A 62 -14.15 -9.66 -5.69
N LYS A 63 -13.99 -8.37 -5.35
CA LYS A 63 -12.77 -7.86 -4.73
C LYS A 63 -12.78 -8.14 -3.22
N SER A 64 -11.63 -8.53 -2.66
CA SER A 64 -11.49 -8.70 -1.21
C SER A 64 -11.42 -7.34 -0.52
N LEU A 65 -12.28 -7.13 0.47
CA LEU A 65 -12.25 -5.98 1.38
C LEU A 65 -11.59 -6.42 2.68
N VAL A 66 -10.48 -5.77 3.02
CA VAL A 66 -9.72 -6.03 4.24
C VAL A 66 -9.82 -4.81 5.15
N GLU A 67 -10.35 -5.01 6.35
CA GLU A 67 -10.40 -3.99 7.39
C GLU A 67 -9.20 -4.13 8.32
N LEU A 68 -8.46 -3.03 8.45
CA LEU A 68 -7.26 -2.96 9.27
C LEU A 68 -7.49 -1.99 10.43
N GLU A 69 -7.05 -2.37 11.62
CA GLU A 69 -7.07 -1.51 12.80
C GLU A 69 -5.75 -1.56 13.58
N ARG A 70 -5.62 -0.69 14.58
CA ARG A 70 -4.57 -0.80 15.59
C ARG A 70 -5.02 -1.74 16.70
N PRO A 71 -4.51 -2.99 16.76
CA PRO A 71 -4.89 -3.93 17.80
C PRO A 71 -4.41 -3.44 19.18
N SER A 72 -5.22 -3.68 20.21
CA SER A 72 -4.94 -3.29 21.60
C SER A 72 -3.70 -3.98 22.19
N ALA A 73 -3.26 -5.10 21.60
CA ALA A 73 -2.04 -5.81 21.98
C ALA A 73 -0.75 -5.00 21.74
N TYR A 74 -0.75 -4.12 20.74
CA TYR A 74 0.43 -3.33 20.36
C TYR A 74 0.25 -1.83 20.58
N HIS A 75 -0.96 -1.38 20.90
CA HIS A 75 -1.31 0.03 20.94
C HIS A 75 -2.23 0.39 22.10
N ALA A 76 -1.94 1.52 22.76
CA ALA A 76 -2.77 2.06 23.84
C ALA A 76 -4.07 2.70 23.33
N SER A 77 -4.14 3.07 22.05
CA SER A 77 -5.33 3.65 21.41
C SER A 77 -5.60 3.01 20.05
N GLN A 78 -6.88 2.83 19.71
CA GLN A 78 -7.32 2.35 18.40
C GLN A 78 -7.33 3.46 17.33
N ILE A 79 -7.11 4.72 17.74
CA ILE A 79 -7.10 5.87 16.84
C ILE A 79 -5.80 5.86 16.04
N PHE A 80 -5.88 6.07 14.72
CA PHE A 80 -4.69 6.18 13.88
C PHE A 80 -3.90 7.46 14.17
N PRO A 81 -2.56 7.42 14.08
CA PRO A 81 -1.77 8.64 13.98
C PRO A 81 -2.22 9.52 12.81
N PRO A 82 -1.93 10.82 12.83
CA PRO A 82 -2.32 11.70 11.75
C PRO A 82 -1.72 11.24 10.40
N HIS A 83 -2.57 11.13 9.38
CA HIS A 83 -2.22 10.54 8.10
C HIS A 83 -2.89 11.26 6.93
N THR A 84 -2.39 11.05 5.72
CA THR A 84 -2.95 11.66 4.51
C THR A 84 -3.88 10.75 3.72
N PHE A 85 -4.16 9.52 4.20
CA PHE A 85 -5.01 8.55 3.50
C PHE A 85 -6.45 9.02 3.30
N ARG A 86 -6.92 8.88 2.06
CA ARG A 86 -8.28 9.19 1.61
C ARG A 86 -8.88 8.00 0.87
N PRO A 87 -10.22 7.85 0.89
CA PRO A 87 -10.89 6.89 0.03
C PRO A 87 -10.55 7.15 -1.44
N GLY A 88 -10.10 6.12 -2.15
CA GLY A 88 -9.63 6.19 -3.54
C GLY A 88 -8.10 6.14 -3.69
N ASP A 89 -7.34 6.33 -2.60
CA ASP A 89 -5.89 6.27 -2.65
C ASP A 89 -5.40 4.85 -2.92
N LEU A 90 -4.31 4.72 -3.68
CA LEU A 90 -3.59 3.47 -3.87
C LEU A 90 -2.69 3.22 -2.67
N ALA A 91 -2.83 2.04 -2.06
CA ALA A 91 -2.06 1.64 -0.90
C ALA A 91 -1.46 0.25 -1.13
N ARG A 92 -0.25 0.08 -0.62
CA ARG A 92 0.47 -1.20 -0.60
C ARG A 92 0.47 -1.76 0.81
N ILE A 93 0.22 -3.06 0.93
CA ILE A 93 0.23 -3.80 2.19
C ILE A 93 1.49 -4.66 2.21
N GLU A 94 2.30 -4.49 3.25
CA GLU A 94 3.50 -5.28 3.49
C GLU A 94 3.38 -6.06 4.80
N GLU A 95 3.98 -7.25 4.83
CA GLU A 95 4.04 -8.05 6.04
C GLU A 95 4.96 -7.40 7.08
N ASN A 96 4.48 -7.31 8.32
CA ASN A 96 5.29 -6.78 9.42
C ASN A 96 6.32 -7.84 9.89
N THR A 97 7.53 -7.77 9.36
CA THR A 97 8.63 -8.73 9.63
C THR A 97 9.19 -8.70 11.06
N VAL A 98 8.65 -7.84 11.95
CA VAL A 98 9.09 -7.73 13.35
C VAL A 98 8.73 -8.98 14.17
N SER A 99 7.74 -9.78 13.75
CA SER A 99 7.26 -10.96 14.50
C SER A 99 8.13 -12.21 14.38
N GLN A 100 9.23 -12.21 13.63
CA GLN A 100 10.08 -13.40 13.44
C GLN A 100 11.42 -13.32 14.19
N ARG A 101 11.41 -12.89 15.47
CA ARG A 101 12.61 -12.92 16.33
C ARG A 101 12.42 -13.46 17.75
N THR A 102 11.31 -14.11 18.06
CA THR A 102 11.16 -14.90 19.29
C THR A 102 10.79 -16.34 18.95
N GLY A 103 11.68 -17.26 19.32
CA GLY A 103 11.75 -18.61 18.77
C GLY A 103 10.54 -19.51 19.05
N ALA A 104 10.13 -20.24 18.02
CA ALA A 104 9.43 -21.50 18.17
C ALA A 104 10.23 -22.58 17.43
N LYS A 105 10.82 -23.46 18.23
CA LYS A 105 11.53 -24.68 17.85
C LYS A 105 10.63 -25.54 16.95
N ALA A 106 11.06 -25.73 15.71
CA ALA A 106 10.39 -26.57 14.72
C ALA A 106 10.24 -28.02 15.22
N THR A 107 9.02 -28.53 15.22
CA THR A 107 8.72 -29.97 15.13
C THR A 107 7.94 -30.23 13.84
N LYS A 108 8.37 -31.27 13.11
CA LYS A 108 8.10 -31.58 11.70
C LYS A 108 6.72 -32.22 11.42
N LYS A 109 6.32 -32.07 10.14
CA LYS A 109 5.32 -32.78 9.29
C LYS A 109 3.87 -32.26 9.36
N ALA A 110 3.15 -31.99 8.26
CA ALA A 110 3.22 -32.43 6.85
C ALA A 110 2.82 -31.26 5.91
N ALA A 111 3.57 -30.89 4.87
CA ALA A 111 3.70 -31.46 3.52
C ALA A 111 2.55 -31.13 2.53
N SER A 112 2.69 -30.01 1.81
CA SER A 112 2.54 -29.80 0.34
C SER A 112 2.80 -28.30 0.11
N SER A 113 3.52 -27.77 -0.88
CA SER A 113 4.30 -28.24 -2.02
C SER A 113 5.04 -26.99 -2.57
N SER A 114 6.09 -27.21 -3.36
CA SER A 114 6.83 -26.27 -4.22
C SER A 114 7.77 -25.23 -3.58
N THR A 115 9.07 -25.57 -3.66
CA THR A 115 10.17 -24.69 -4.01
C THR A 115 9.75 -23.57 -4.95
N GLY A 116 9.94 -22.32 -4.51
CA GLY A 116 9.86 -21.13 -5.34
C GLY A 116 10.38 -19.98 -4.50
N THR A 117 11.40 -19.28 -4.99
CA THR A 117 11.88 -18.02 -4.46
C THR A 117 10.71 -17.04 -4.42
N SER A 118 9.95 -17.02 -3.32
CA SER A 118 8.75 -16.19 -3.21
C SER A 118 9.20 -14.76 -2.93
N THR A 119 9.48 -14.02 -4.00
CA THR A 119 9.28 -12.58 -4.01
C THR A 119 7.92 -12.35 -3.39
N ALA A 120 7.88 -11.86 -2.14
CA ALA A 120 6.65 -11.62 -1.42
C ALA A 120 5.74 -10.80 -2.35
N SER A 121 4.64 -11.40 -2.80
CA SER A 121 3.73 -10.76 -3.74
C SER A 121 3.29 -9.45 -3.12
N GLU A 122 3.76 -8.34 -3.65
CA GLU A 122 3.43 -7.01 -3.16
C GLU A 122 1.92 -6.84 -3.33
N ILE A 123 1.18 -6.71 -2.22
CA ILE A 123 -0.28 -6.64 -2.26
C ILE A 123 -0.65 -5.16 -2.39
N GLU A 124 -1.12 -4.77 -3.57
CA GLU A 124 -1.65 -3.43 -3.82
C GLU A 124 -3.17 -3.42 -3.73
N GLY A 125 -3.73 -2.32 -3.25
CA GLY A 125 -5.15 -2.14 -3.06
C GLY A 125 -5.56 -0.68 -3.13
N VAL A 126 -6.88 -0.46 -3.07
CA VAL A 126 -7.48 0.86 -3.03
C VAL A 126 -8.10 1.05 -1.65
N VAL A 127 -7.79 2.17 -1.00
CA VAL A 127 -8.43 2.53 0.28
C VAL A 127 -9.90 2.82 0.01
N TYR A 128 -10.80 2.03 0.59
CA TYR A 128 -12.25 2.25 0.41
C TYR A 128 -12.89 3.05 1.56
N LYS A 129 -12.26 3.04 2.75
CA LYS A 129 -12.75 3.72 3.94
C LYS A 129 -11.58 4.04 4.87
N ALA A 130 -11.59 5.23 5.46
CA ALA A 130 -10.65 5.64 6.49
C ALA A 130 -11.41 6.28 7.66
N SER A 131 -11.11 5.88 8.90
CA SER A 131 -11.63 6.52 10.11
C SER A 131 -10.77 7.75 10.45
N ARG A 132 -11.39 8.93 10.59
CA ARG A 132 -10.79 10.26 10.80
C ARG A 132 -9.74 10.34 11.95
N PRO A 133 -8.78 11.32 11.93
CA PRO A 133 -8.93 12.68 11.41
C PRO A 133 -8.00 13.10 10.26
N ILE A 134 -8.59 13.91 9.37
CA ILE A 134 -7.94 14.76 8.37
C ILE A 134 -7.36 15.94 9.15
N ILE A 135 -6.03 16.15 9.09
CA ILE A 135 -5.45 17.47 9.38
C ILE A 135 -5.76 18.38 8.19
#